data_AF-A0A520VSL5-F1
#
_entry.id   AF-A0A520VSL5-F1
#
_cell.length_a   1.000
_cell.length_b   1.000
_cell.length_c   1.000
_cell.angle_alpha   90.00
_cell.angle_beta   90.00
_cell.angle_gamma   90.00
#
_symmetry.space_group_name_H-M   'P 1'
#
loop_
_entity.id
_entity.type
_entity.pdbx_description
1 polymer ?
#
loop_
_entity_poly.entity_id
_entity_poly.type
_entity_poly.pdbx_seq_one_letter_code
_entity_poly.pdbx_strand_id
1 'polypeptide(L)'
;MNDICKITTLILFLLSLSFGQTKKEKEIIKFLNARYNASLDSVVNYLDQNFIYYHTPYVGMGISSELIEDKLTVTSVSPFIKSNKPIKISDVILKINNLKPNITKNREFINKIIIGAQGDSLNLKLSRNGNVFNCKVFFTRQQLKQKAESFLIDIKTYGDRWYDYDIDIIDIFSKKNKVVVHYKWEGSLEKNGSIYSFNAMEIIKTSVSGKNVKEISSVWTEKQFLDQFK
;
A
#
# COMPACT_ATOMS: atom_id res chain seq x y z
N MET A 1 -14.50 -24.81 50.38
CA MET A 1 -13.34 -24.01 49.90
C MET A 1 -12.80 -24.48 48.55
N ASN A 2 -12.90 -25.78 48.22
CA ASN A 2 -12.33 -26.35 46.99
C ASN A 2 -13.13 -26.01 45.71
N ASP A 3 -14.47 -25.96 45.79
CA ASP A 3 -15.31 -25.75 44.60
C ASP A 3 -15.40 -24.29 44.14
N ILE A 4 -15.35 -23.34 45.07
CA ILE A 4 -15.24 -21.90 44.76
C ILE A 4 -13.92 -21.62 44.02
N CYS A 5 -12.82 -22.26 44.45
CA CYS A 5 -11.52 -22.12 43.79
C CYS A 5 -11.59 -22.64 42.35
N LYS A 6 -12.16 -23.84 42.13
CA LYS A 6 -12.36 -24.42 40.78
C LYS A 6 -13.22 -23.55 39.86
N ILE A 7 -14.33 -23.00 40.37
CA ILE A 7 -15.21 -22.10 39.60
C ILE A 7 -14.44 -20.83 39.22
N THR A 8 -13.67 -20.26 40.15
CA THR A 8 -12.86 -19.06 39.89
C THR A 8 -11.78 -19.33 38.85
N THR A 9 -11.10 -20.48 38.91
CA THR A 9 -10.10 -20.88 37.90
C THR A 9 -10.73 -21.10 36.53
N LEU A 10 -11.92 -21.71 36.45
CA LEU A 10 -12.65 -21.91 35.21
C LEU A 10 -13.09 -20.59 34.58
N ILE A 11 -13.58 -19.65 35.39
CA ILE A 11 -13.96 -18.30 34.93
C ILE A 11 -12.73 -17.54 34.42
N LEU A 12 -11.60 -17.57 35.15
CA LEU A 12 -10.35 -16.96 34.71
C LEU A 12 -9.82 -17.57 33.41
N PHE A 13 -9.95 -18.89 33.24
CA PHE A 13 -9.59 -19.59 32.01
C PHE A 13 -10.48 -19.16 30.83
N LEU A 14 -11.81 -19.10 31.03
CA LEU A 14 -12.77 -18.66 30.00
C LEU A 14 -12.59 -17.18 29.63
N LEU A 15 -12.24 -16.32 30.60
CA LEU A 15 -11.88 -14.92 30.37
C LEU A 15 -10.57 -14.82 29.57
N SER A 16 -9.56 -15.64 29.88
CA SER A 16 -8.31 -15.67 29.12
C SER A 16 -8.49 -16.10 27.66
N LEU A 17 -9.47 -16.96 27.39
CA LEU A 17 -9.83 -17.39 26.04
C LEU A 17 -10.57 -16.30 25.24
N SER A 18 -11.25 -15.37 25.92
CA SER A 18 -12.02 -14.30 25.29
C SER A 18 -11.20 -13.03 25.01
N PHE A 19 -10.09 -12.84 25.72
CA PHE A 19 -9.17 -11.70 25.52
C PHE A 19 -7.83 -12.08 24.86
N GLY A 20 -7.60 -13.37 24.63
CA GLY A 20 -6.35 -13.86 24.03
C GLY A 20 -6.35 -13.75 22.50
N GLN A 21 -5.27 -13.20 21.94
CA GLN A 21 -5.03 -13.24 20.49
C GLN A 21 -5.06 -14.68 19.97
N THR A 22 -5.81 -14.91 18.89
CA THR A 22 -5.87 -16.21 18.24
C THR A 22 -4.50 -16.58 17.66
N LYS A 23 -4.26 -17.87 17.43
CA LYS A 23 -3.05 -18.35 16.73
C LYS A 23 -2.87 -17.62 15.38
N LYS A 24 -3.97 -17.35 14.67
CA LYS A 24 -3.94 -16.65 13.39
C LYS A 24 -3.48 -15.20 13.53
N GLU A 25 -4.00 -14.48 14.52
CA GLU A 25 -3.59 -13.10 14.81
C GLU A 25 -2.11 -13.03 15.18
N LYS A 26 -1.62 -13.95 16.01
CA LYS A 26 -0.20 -14.05 16.37
C LYS A 26 0.70 -14.26 15.14
N GLU A 27 0.30 -15.10 14.20
CA GLU A 27 1.06 -15.32 12.96
C GLU A 27 1.05 -14.07 12.05
N ILE A 28 -0.05 -13.32 12.01
CA ILE A 28 -0.10 -12.04 11.28
C ILE A 28 0.80 -10.99 11.92
N ILE A 29 0.84 -10.90 13.25
CA ILE A 29 1.74 -9.97 13.94
C ILE A 29 3.21 -10.31 13.63
N LYS A 30 3.57 -11.60 13.64
CA LYS A 30 4.92 -12.03 13.22
C LYS A 30 5.21 -11.69 11.77
N PHE A 31 4.25 -11.85 10.87
CA PHE A 31 4.39 -11.45 9.47
C PHE A 31 4.62 -9.95 9.33
N LEU A 32 3.84 -9.11 10.01
CA LEU A 32 4.02 -7.65 10.00
C LEU A 32 5.38 -7.24 10.56
N ASN A 33 5.79 -7.85 11.67
CA ASN A 33 7.12 -7.63 12.23
C ASN A 33 8.19 -8.01 11.22
N ALA A 34 8.11 -9.17 10.56
CA ALA A 34 9.08 -9.57 9.53
C ALA A 34 9.09 -8.61 8.34
N ARG A 35 7.92 -8.13 7.90
CA ARG A 35 7.75 -7.14 6.82
C ARG A 35 8.49 -5.85 7.14
N TYR A 36 8.22 -5.26 8.30
CA TYR A 36 8.83 -3.98 8.66
C TYR A 36 10.30 -4.13 9.10
N ASN A 37 10.71 -5.30 9.62
CA ASN A 37 12.12 -5.67 9.84
C ASN A 37 12.92 -5.96 8.56
N ALA A 38 12.31 -5.78 7.38
CA ALA A 38 12.91 -6.11 6.10
C ALA A 38 13.55 -7.52 6.08
N SER A 39 12.98 -8.46 6.86
CA SER A 39 13.47 -9.82 7.00
C SER A 39 12.94 -10.65 5.84
N LEU A 40 13.48 -10.41 4.64
CA LEU A 40 12.94 -10.93 3.38
C LEU A 40 12.71 -12.44 3.39
N ASP A 41 13.66 -13.23 3.91
CA ASP A 41 13.52 -14.69 4.01
C ASP A 41 12.32 -15.10 4.87
N SER A 42 12.09 -14.39 5.98
CA SER A 42 10.93 -14.62 6.83
C SER A 42 9.64 -14.22 6.12
N VAL A 43 9.62 -13.07 5.45
CA VAL A 43 8.45 -12.59 4.69
C VAL A 43 8.06 -13.57 3.60
N VAL A 44 9.02 -14.05 2.79
CA VAL A 44 8.80 -15.02 1.72
C VAL A 44 8.12 -16.27 2.25
N ASN A 45 8.53 -16.78 3.42
CA ASN A 45 7.92 -17.95 4.05
C ASN A 45 6.44 -17.76 4.44
N TYR A 46 5.96 -16.53 4.55
CA TYR A 46 4.56 -16.23 4.75
C TYR A 46 3.77 -16.07 3.45
N LEU A 47 4.37 -15.76 2.30
CA LEU A 47 3.60 -15.41 1.10
C LEU A 47 3.15 -16.64 0.30
N ASP A 48 1.92 -16.60 -0.20
CA ASP A 48 1.43 -17.57 -1.19
C ASP A 48 2.13 -17.37 -2.54
N GLN A 49 2.26 -18.44 -3.33
CA GLN A 49 2.80 -18.36 -4.69
C GLN A 49 2.00 -17.39 -5.58
N ASN A 50 0.70 -17.27 -5.35
CA ASN A 50 -0.19 -16.36 -6.06
C ASN A 50 -0.53 -15.10 -5.25
N PHE A 51 0.35 -14.69 -4.34
CA PHE A 51 0.14 -13.53 -3.49
C PHE A 51 -0.12 -12.25 -4.30
N ILE A 52 -1.12 -11.48 -3.84
CA ILE A 52 -1.43 -10.15 -4.37
C ILE A 52 -1.58 -9.16 -3.21
N TYR A 53 -0.83 -8.06 -3.28
CA TYR A 53 -1.06 -6.89 -2.43
C TYR A 53 -1.87 -5.84 -3.21
N TYR A 54 -3.03 -5.49 -2.68
CA TYR A 54 -3.87 -4.41 -3.14
C TYR A 54 -3.59 -3.17 -2.29
N HIS A 55 -2.96 -2.18 -2.91
CA HIS A 55 -2.71 -0.89 -2.28
C HIS A 55 -4.01 -0.15 -1.96
N THR A 56 -3.93 0.85 -1.09
CA THR A 56 -5.07 1.69 -0.76
C THR A 56 -5.62 2.36 -2.03
N PRO A 57 -6.92 2.23 -2.34
CA PRO A 57 -7.49 2.82 -3.54
C PRO A 57 -7.37 4.35 -3.53
N TYR A 58 -6.97 4.97 -4.62
CA TYR A 58 -6.90 6.44 -4.77
C TYR A 58 -7.70 6.90 -5.99
N VAL A 59 -7.99 8.20 -6.09
CA VAL A 59 -8.64 8.78 -7.27
C VAL A 59 -7.61 9.56 -8.09
N GLY A 60 -7.42 9.17 -9.34
CA GLY A 60 -6.44 9.81 -10.21
C GLY A 60 -6.44 9.22 -11.62
N MET A 61 -5.43 9.58 -12.41
CA MET A 61 -5.36 9.22 -13.84
C MET A 61 -5.24 7.71 -14.12
N GLY A 62 -4.69 6.93 -13.19
CA GLY A 62 -4.44 5.49 -13.43
C GLY A 62 -3.32 5.22 -14.42
N ILE A 63 -2.27 6.05 -14.43
CA ILE A 63 -1.08 5.91 -15.28
C ILE A 63 0.14 5.95 -14.36
N SER A 64 1.05 4.97 -14.51
CA SER A 64 2.39 5.04 -13.93
C SER A 64 3.37 5.44 -15.02
N SER A 65 4.38 6.23 -14.66
CA SER A 65 5.40 6.69 -15.59
C SER A 65 6.75 6.86 -14.90
N GLU A 66 7.82 6.63 -15.66
CA GLU A 66 9.20 6.77 -15.20
C GLU A 66 9.99 7.64 -16.17
N LEU A 67 11.07 8.25 -15.67
CA LEU A 67 11.99 9.01 -16.52
C LEU A 67 12.98 8.02 -17.14
N ILE A 68 12.85 7.75 -18.44
CA ILE A 68 13.73 6.88 -19.22
C ILE A 68 14.36 7.76 -20.30
N GLU A 69 15.70 7.88 -20.31
CA GLU A 69 16.42 8.73 -21.27
C GLU A 69 15.85 10.16 -21.37
N ASP A 70 15.65 10.80 -20.20
CA ASP A 70 15.05 12.14 -20.08
C ASP A 70 13.61 12.29 -20.62
N LYS A 71 12.92 11.19 -20.90
CA LYS A 71 11.52 11.17 -21.35
C LYS A 71 10.62 10.55 -20.29
N LEU A 72 9.55 11.26 -19.92
CA LEU A 72 8.52 10.71 -19.05
C LEU A 72 7.73 9.64 -19.81
N THR A 73 8.06 8.39 -19.58
CA THR A 73 7.53 7.26 -20.34
C THR A 73 6.50 6.52 -19.50
N VAL A 74 5.34 6.22 -20.09
CA VAL A 74 4.29 5.43 -19.44
C VAL A 74 4.78 3.99 -19.26
N THR A 75 4.83 3.53 -18.01
CA THR A 75 5.27 2.17 -17.66
C THR A 75 4.09 1.26 -17.32
N SER A 76 2.96 1.82 -16.90
CA SER A 76 1.74 1.05 -16.63
C SER A 76 0.49 1.88 -16.87
N VAL A 77 -0.58 1.20 -17.28
CA VAL A 77 -1.91 1.79 -17.48
C VAL A 77 -2.92 0.94 -16.73
N SER A 78 -3.68 1.57 -15.84
CA SER A 78 -4.73 0.92 -15.06
C SER A 78 -5.85 0.42 -15.98
N PRO A 79 -6.42 -0.77 -15.72
CA PRO A 79 -7.60 -1.23 -16.45
C PRO A 79 -8.85 -0.36 -16.19
N PHE A 80 -8.83 0.48 -15.14
CA PHE A 80 -9.93 1.39 -14.79
C PHE A 80 -9.74 2.80 -15.37
N ILE A 81 -8.72 3.02 -16.20
CA ILE A 81 -8.49 4.32 -16.83
C ILE A 81 -9.69 4.73 -17.68
N LYS A 82 -10.04 6.02 -17.62
CA LYS A 82 -11.05 6.61 -18.49
C LYS A 82 -10.43 7.76 -19.27
N SER A 83 -10.27 7.59 -20.57
CA SER A 83 -9.70 8.60 -21.45
C SER A 83 -10.43 8.65 -22.80
N ASN A 84 -10.38 9.79 -23.47
CA ASN A 84 -10.98 9.93 -24.81
C ASN A 84 -10.14 9.31 -25.92
N LYS A 85 -8.89 8.93 -25.64
CA LYS A 85 -7.99 8.19 -26.54
C LYS A 85 -7.22 7.12 -25.75
N PRO A 86 -6.90 5.98 -26.37
CA PRO A 86 -6.17 4.91 -25.69
C PRO A 86 -4.73 5.34 -25.38
N ILE A 87 -4.37 5.24 -24.10
CA ILE A 87 -3.00 5.43 -23.61
C ILE A 87 -2.37 4.04 -23.49
N LYS A 88 -1.11 3.92 -23.90
CA LYS A 88 -0.38 2.65 -23.92
C LYS A 88 0.93 2.76 -23.16
N ILE A 89 1.41 1.62 -22.69
CA ILE A 89 2.79 1.46 -22.23
C ILE A 89 3.73 1.95 -23.36
N SER A 90 4.81 2.62 -22.97
CA SER A 90 5.78 3.29 -23.83
C SER A 90 5.34 4.59 -24.51
N ASP A 91 4.11 5.07 -24.28
CA ASP A 91 3.77 6.45 -24.66
C ASP A 91 4.62 7.44 -23.86
N VAL A 92 5.08 8.52 -24.50
CA VAL A 92 5.85 9.59 -23.83
C VAL A 92 4.94 10.75 -23.48
N ILE A 93 4.90 11.13 -22.20
CA ILE A 93 4.18 12.29 -21.71
C ILE A 93 5.00 13.55 -22.01
N LEU A 94 4.52 14.35 -22.96
CA LEU A 94 5.14 15.59 -23.39
C LEU A 94 4.63 16.82 -22.64
N LYS A 95 3.36 16.81 -22.20
CA LYS A 95 2.74 17.85 -21.36
C LYS A 95 1.61 17.30 -20.51
N ILE A 96 1.45 17.89 -19.32
CA ILE A 96 0.30 17.71 -18.44
C ILE A 96 -0.35 19.08 -18.28
N ASN A 97 -1.59 19.21 -18.75
CA ASN A 97 -2.26 20.48 -19.00
C ASN A 97 -1.36 21.42 -19.83
N ASN A 98 -1.07 22.61 -19.29
CA ASN A 98 -0.21 23.59 -19.95
C ASN A 98 1.27 23.46 -19.56
N LEU A 99 1.62 22.50 -18.69
CA LEU A 99 2.97 22.34 -18.17
C LEU A 99 3.78 21.37 -19.01
N LYS A 100 4.98 21.80 -19.40
CA LYS A 100 6.01 20.87 -19.86
C LYS A 100 6.52 20.09 -18.64
N PRO A 101 6.68 18.75 -18.75
CA PRO A 101 7.27 17.94 -17.72
C PRO A 101 8.78 18.19 -17.76
N ASN A 102 9.23 19.32 -17.20
CA ASN A 102 10.58 19.39 -16.66
C ASN A 102 10.49 18.85 -15.23
N ILE A 103 10.52 17.52 -15.14
CA ILE A 103 9.98 16.73 -14.02
C ILE A 103 10.75 16.96 -12.73
N THR A 104 12.04 17.24 -12.83
CA THR A 104 12.89 17.53 -11.67
C THR A 104 12.52 18.84 -10.99
N LYS A 105 12.06 19.87 -11.72
CA LYS A 105 11.64 21.15 -11.12
C LYS A 105 10.17 21.17 -10.70
N ASN A 106 9.31 20.39 -11.35
CA ASN A 106 7.85 20.48 -11.18
C ASN A 106 7.22 19.28 -10.47
N ARG A 107 8.01 18.37 -9.86
CA ARG A 107 7.51 17.11 -9.29
C ARG A 107 6.38 17.30 -8.29
N GLU A 108 6.55 18.22 -7.33
CA GLU A 108 5.52 18.50 -6.32
C GLU A 108 4.22 19.01 -6.96
N PHE A 109 4.34 19.96 -7.90
CA PHE A 109 3.18 20.50 -8.60
C PHE A 109 2.48 19.44 -9.44
N ILE A 110 3.23 18.59 -10.14
CA ILE A 110 2.69 17.48 -10.93
C ILE A 110 1.91 16.52 -10.03
N ASN A 111 2.46 16.15 -8.86
CA ASN A 111 1.79 15.26 -7.92
C ASN A 111 0.43 15.82 -7.45
N LYS A 112 0.31 17.15 -7.29
CA LYS A 112 -0.95 17.79 -6.91
C LYS A 112 -2.01 17.77 -8.01
N ILE A 113 -1.61 17.81 -9.28
CA ILE A 113 -2.57 17.91 -10.40
C ILE A 113 -2.98 16.55 -10.98
N ILE A 114 -2.35 15.45 -10.59
CA ILE A 114 -2.63 14.09 -11.12
C ILE A 114 -3.56 13.26 -10.24
N ILE A 115 -3.91 13.80 -9.07
CA ILE A 115 -4.87 13.28 -8.08
C ILE A 115 -5.95 14.35 -7.92
N GLY A 116 -7.19 13.94 -7.66
CA GLY A 116 -8.29 14.88 -7.47
C GLY A 116 -9.62 14.20 -7.20
N ALA A 117 -10.72 14.92 -7.41
CA ALA A 117 -12.05 14.37 -7.23
C ALA A 117 -12.41 13.41 -8.38
N GLN A 118 -13.31 12.46 -8.10
CA GLN A 118 -13.75 11.52 -9.12
C GLN A 118 -14.56 12.26 -10.19
N GLY A 119 -14.19 12.06 -11.46
CA GLY A 119 -14.81 12.76 -12.58
C GLY A 119 -14.08 14.03 -13.02
N ASP A 120 -13.15 14.54 -12.21
CA ASP A 120 -12.20 15.57 -12.65
C ASP A 120 -11.41 15.08 -13.86
N SER A 121 -10.77 16.00 -14.57
CA SER A 121 -10.00 15.64 -15.75
C SER A 121 -8.81 16.56 -15.99
N LEU A 122 -7.86 16.04 -16.74
CA LEU A 122 -6.74 16.82 -17.25
C LEU A 122 -6.44 16.48 -18.70
N ASN A 123 -5.67 17.34 -19.35
CA ASN A 123 -5.23 17.16 -20.72
C ASN A 123 -3.78 16.69 -20.75
N LEU A 124 -3.51 15.55 -21.37
CA LEU A 124 -2.18 15.07 -21.68
C LEU A 124 -1.85 15.37 -23.13
N LYS A 125 -0.62 15.81 -23.39
CA LYS A 125 -0.01 15.75 -24.71
C LYS A 125 0.97 14.59 -24.71
N LEU A 126 0.72 13.59 -25.54
CA LEU A 126 1.47 12.35 -25.60
C LEU A 126 2.20 12.24 -26.96
N SER A 127 3.26 11.43 -27.00
CA SER A 127 3.92 10.98 -28.22
C SER A 127 3.95 9.46 -28.27
N ARG A 128 3.58 8.89 -29.42
CA ARG A 128 3.70 7.46 -29.73
C ARG A 128 4.37 7.30 -31.07
N ASN A 129 5.55 6.68 -31.10
CA ASN A 129 6.33 6.46 -32.32
C ASN A 129 6.53 7.76 -33.13
N GLY A 130 6.80 8.87 -32.45
CA GLY A 130 6.97 10.21 -33.06
C GLY A 130 5.67 10.96 -33.34
N ASN A 131 4.52 10.29 -33.35
CA ASN A 131 3.22 10.94 -33.56
C ASN A 131 2.70 11.56 -32.26
N VAL A 132 2.41 12.85 -32.31
CA VAL A 132 1.96 13.62 -31.15
C VAL A 132 0.44 13.75 -31.14
N PHE A 133 -0.19 13.49 -29.99
CA PHE A 133 -1.63 13.60 -29.84
C PHE A 133 -2.04 14.15 -28.47
N ASN A 134 -3.16 14.87 -28.43
CA ASN A 134 -3.80 15.30 -27.19
C ASN A 134 -4.80 14.25 -26.72
N CYS A 135 -4.84 13.99 -25.41
CA CYS A 135 -5.70 13.04 -24.74
C CYS A 135 -6.28 13.68 -23.48
N LYS A 136 -7.60 13.63 -23.30
CA LYS A 136 -8.27 14.01 -22.05
C LYS A 136 -8.43 12.76 -21.19
N VAL A 137 -7.90 12.80 -19.97
CA VAL A 137 -7.97 11.71 -18.99
C VAL A 137 -8.84 12.14 -17.83
N PHE A 138 -9.78 11.30 -17.42
CA PHE A 138 -10.65 11.52 -16.29
C PHE A 138 -10.13 10.75 -15.08
N PHE A 139 -10.25 11.36 -13.90
CA PHE A 139 -9.88 10.71 -12.66
C PHE A 139 -10.95 9.69 -12.28
N THR A 140 -10.49 8.45 -12.10
CA THR A 140 -11.30 7.33 -11.66
C THR A 140 -10.64 6.69 -10.44
N ARG A 141 -11.43 5.90 -9.71
CA ARG A 141 -10.91 5.13 -8.58
C ARG A 141 -9.94 4.07 -9.12
N GLN A 142 -8.68 4.19 -8.74
CA GLN A 142 -7.61 3.27 -9.06
C GLN A 142 -7.30 2.39 -7.86
N GLN A 143 -6.83 1.18 -8.12
CA GLN A 143 -6.26 0.30 -7.10
C GLN A 143 -5.04 -0.41 -7.67
N LEU A 144 -3.86 0.03 -7.24
CA LEU A 144 -2.62 -0.60 -7.65
C LEU A 144 -2.54 -2.01 -7.04
N LYS A 145 -2.11 -2.97 -7.87
CA LYS A 145 -1.87 -4.35 -7.45
C LYS A 145 -0.39 -4.67 -7.58
N GLN A 146 0.13 -5.41 -6.63
CA GLN A 146 1.53 -5.79 -6.56
C GLN A 146 1.63 -7.30 -6.32
N LYS A 147 2.57 -7.95 -7.02
CA LYS A 147 2.87 -9.38 -6.83
C LYS A 147 3.99 -9.54 -5.79
N ALA A 148 4.24 -10.78 -5.37
CA ALA A 148 5.25 -11.08 -4.36
C ALA A 148 6.62 -10.47 -4.66
N GLU A 149 7.12 -10.60 -5.89
CA GLU A 149 8.45 -10.08 -6.27
C GLU A 149 8.57 -8.57 -6.05
N SER A 150 7.67 -7.78 -6.62
CA SER A 150 7.70 -6.33 -6.44
C SER A 150 7.42 -5.93 -4.99
N PHE A 151 6.58 -6.68 -4.27
CA PHE A 151 6.32 -6.44 -2.84
C PHE A 151 7.57 -6.62 -1.97
N LEU A 152 8.39 -7.63 -2.27
CA LEU A 152 9.66 -7.88 -1.58
C LEU A 152 10.70 -6.83 -1.93
N ILE A 153 10.74 -6.35 -3.18
CA ILE A 153 11.60 -5.23 -3.58
C ILE A 153 11.26 -3.98 -2.76
N ASP A 154 9.97 -3.64 -2.62
CA ASP A 154 9.54 -2.50 -1.83
C ASP A 154 9.94 -2.64 -0.34
N ILE A 155 9.79 -3.85 0.24
CA ILE A 155 10.22 -4.13 1.61
C ILE A 155 11.73 -3.92 1.76
N LYS A 156 12.53 -4.39 0.79
CA LYS A 156 13.98 -4.20 0.79
C LYS A 156 14.33 -2.71 0.71
N THR A 157 13.76 -1.99 -0.26
CA THR A 157 14.00 -0.55 -0.44
C THR A 157 13.59 0.25 0.80
N TYR A 158 12.50 -0.15 1.46
CA TYR A 158 12.10 0.40 2.74
C TYR A 158 13.17 0.11 3.81
N GLY A 159 13.58 -1.15 3.98
CA GLY A 159 14.56 -1.56 5.01
C GLY A 159 15.92 -0.88 4.86
N ASP A 160 16.38 -0.70 3.62
CA ASP A 160 17.65 -0.02 3.31
C ASP A 160 17.61 1.48 3.65
N ARG A 161 16.43 2.07 3.84
CA ARG A 161 16.23 3.52 4.01
C ARG A 161 16.12 3.98 5.46
N TRP A 162 15.51 3.19 6.33
CA TRP A 162 15.16 3.62 7.69
C TRP A 162 16.24 3.20 8.69
N TYR A 163 16.65 4.13 9.56
CA TYR A 163 17.61 3.86 10.62
C TYR A 163 16.97 3.04 11.75
N ASP A 164 15.81 3.50 12.22
CA ASP A 164 14.97 2.81 13.18
C ASP A 164 13.50 2.95 12.79
N TYR A 165 12.69 2.03 13.29
CA TYR A 165 11.24 2.07 13.15
C TYR A 165 10.60 1.17 14.21
N ASP A 166 9.32 1.39 14.44
CA ASP A 166 8.47 0.57 15.31
C ASP A 166 7.08 0.40 14.70
N ILE A 167 6.43 -0.70 15.06
CA ILE A 167 5.04 -0.97 14.70
C ILE A 167 4.22 -1.30 15.95
N ASP A 168 3.21 -0.50 16.20
CA ASP A 168 2.25 -0.71 17.28
C ASP A 168 0.92 -1.24 16.73
N ILE A 169 0.51 -2.41 17.20
CA ILE A 169 -0.74 -3.04 16.78
C ILE A 169 -1.87 -2.50 17.68
N ILE A 170 -2.62 -1.55 17.14
CA ILE A 170 -3.74 -0.89 17.85
C ILE A 170 -4.91 -1.85 18.03
N ASP A 171 -5.30 -2.54 16.95
CA ASP A 171 -6.39 -3.52 17.01
C ASP A 171 -6.17 -4.62 15.96
N ILE A 172 -6.58 -5.84 16.31
CA ILE A 172 -6.51 -6.98 15.42
C ILE A 172 -7.63 -7.97 15.73
N PHE A 173 -8.35 -8.38 14.70
CA PHE A 173 -9.35 -9.43 14.84
C PHE A 173 -9.39 -10.33 13.62
N SER A 174 -9.68 -11.61 13.85
CA SER A 174 -9.77 -12.59 12.79
C SER A 174 -11.15 -13.22 12.68
N LYS A 175 -11.58 -13.46 11.44
CA LYS A 175 -12.81 -14.19 11.12
C LYS A 175 -12.58 -15.08 9.92
N LYS A 176 -12.82 -16.38 10.07
CA LYS A 176 -12.54 -17.41 9.05
C LYS A 176 -11.08 -17.31 8.58
N ASN A 177 -10.85 -16.97 7.32
CA ASN A 177 -9.55 -16.86 6.68
C ASN A 177 -9.12 -15.40 6.45
N LYS A 178 -9.72 -14.45 7.16
CA LYS A 178 -9.37 -13.03 7.10
C LYS A 178 -8.96 -12.54 8.47
N VAL A 179 -8.01 -11.63 8.47
CA VAL A 179 -7.57 -10.85 9.63
C VAL A 179 -7.67 -9.39 9.24
N VAL A 180 -8.32 -8.60 10.08
CA VAL A 180 -8.27 -7.14 9.96
C VAL A 180 -7.29 -6.66 11.00
N VAL A 181 -6.36 -5.80 10.58
CA VAL A 181 -5.34 -5.24 11.46
C VAL A 181 -5.31 -3.73 11.28
N HIS A 182 -5.33 -3.02 12.41
CA HIS A 182 -5.12 -1.59 12.51
C HIS A 182 -3.85 -1.37 13.30
N TYR A 183 -2.90 -0.65 12.73
CA TYR A 183 -1.60 -0.43 13.34
C TYR A 183 -1.07 0.96 13.05
N LYS A 184 -0.22 1.43 13.96
CA LYS A 184 0.59 2.63 13.81
C LYS A 184 2.01 2.23 13.48
N TRP A 185 2.61 2.93 12.54
CA TRP A 185 4.01 2.81 12.20
C TRP A 185 4.72 4.11 12.54
N GLU A 186 5.92 4.03 13.11
CA GLU A 186 6.81 5.17 13.36
C GLU A 186 8.23 4.83 12.92
N GLY A 187 9.03 5.82 12.52
CA GLY A 187 10.45 5.60 12.26
C GLY A 187 11.24 6.87 11.95
N SER A 188 12.57 6.75 12.04
CA SER A 188 13.52 7.82 11.72
C SER A 188 14.48 7.40 10.61
N LEU A 189 14.84 8.37 9.76
CA LEU A 189 15.83 8.18 8.70
C LEU A 189 17.27 8.15 9.23
N GLU A 190 17.50 8.70 10.41
CA GLU A 190 18.82 8.83 11.03
C GLU A 190 18.72 8.76 12.56
N LYS A 191 19.84 8.49 13.22
CA LYS A 191 19.90 8.40 14.68
C LYS A 191 19.50 9.71 15.33
N ASN A 192 18.50 9.68 16.21
CA ASN A 192 17.91 10.87 16.86
C ASN A 192 17.32 11.90 15.87
N GLY A 193 16.91 11.45 14.68
CA GLY A 193 16.28 12.29 13.66
C GLY A 193 14.81 12.60 13.93
N SER A 194 14.17 13.25 12.96
CA SER A 194 12.73 13.50 12.99
C SER A 194 11.93 12.20 12.85
N ILE A 195 10.90 12.05 13.69
CA ILE A 195 10.01 10.89 13.65
C ILE A 195 8.95 11.11 12.57
N TYR A 196 8.86 10.15 11.66
CA TYR A 196 7.77 10.03 10.70
C TYR A 196 6.81 8.98 11.21
N SER A 197 5.51 9.19 11.01
CA SER A 197 4.51 8.21 11.42
C SER A 197 3.31 8.17 10.47
N PHE A 198 2.60 7.04 10.49
CA PHE A 198 1.29 6.90 9.87
C PHE A 198 0.49 5.79 10.55
N ASN A 199 -0.83 5.91 10.47
CA ASN A 199 -1.74 4.81 10.77
C ASN A 199 -2.19 4.10 9.49
N ALA A 200 -2.38 2.79 9.57
CA ALA A 200 -2.84 1.96 8.45
C ALA A 200 -3.84 0.90 8.92
N MET A 201 -4.80 0.58 8.04
CA MET A 201 -5.70 -0.54 8.21
C MET A 201 -5.61 -1.47 7.00
N GLU A 202 -5.39 -2.75 7.26
CA GLU A 202 -5.25 -3.78 6.24
C GLU A 202 -6.16 -4.97 6.53
N ILE A 203 -6.71 -5.57 5.46
CA ILE A 203 -7.42 -6.85 5.51
C ILE A 203 -6.51 -7.90 4.89
N ILE A 204 -6.03 -8.84 5.71
CA ILE A 204 -5.11 -9.89 5.31
C ILE A 204 -5.85 -11.21 5.19
N LYS A 205 -5.88 -11.78 3.99
CA LYS A 205 -6.46 -13.08 3.70
C LYS A 205 -5.36 -14.14 3.78
N THR A 206 -5.59 -15.18 4.56
CA THR A 206 -4.61 -16.24 4.83
C THR A 206 -5.19 -17.64 4.59
N SER A 207 -4.39 -18.68 4.82
CA SER A 207 -4.95 -20.00 5.12
C SER A 207 -5.70 -20.01 6.47
N VAL A 208 -6.45 -21.08 6.75
CA VAL A 208 -7.15 -21.22 8.04
C VAL A 208 -6.20 -21.10 9.24
N SER A 209 -4.93 -21.51 9.07
CA SER A 209 -3.91 -21.49 10.11
C SER A 209 -3.29 -20.11 10.37
N GLY A 210 -3.51 -19.13 9.50
CA GLY A 210 -2.81 -17.84 9.52
C GLY A 210 -1.46 -17.84 8.80
N LYS A 211 -0.79 -18.99 8.71
CA LYS A 211 0.36 -19.19 7.83
C LYS A 211 -0.11 -19.14 6.37
N ASN A 212 0.73 -18.69 5.45
CA ASN A 212 0.38 -18.49 4.04
C ASN A 212 -0.63 -17.35 3.79
N VAL A 213 -0.12 -16.12 3.71
CA VAL A 213 -0.77 -14.88 3.30
C VAL A 213 -0.98 -14.88 1.80
N LYS A 214 -2.25 -14.90 1.39
CA LYS A 214 -2.68 -14.95 -0.01
C LYS A 214 -2.94 -13.57 -0.58
N GLU A 215 -3.45 -12.68 0.24
CA GLU A 215 -3.85 -11.35 -0.20
C GLU A 215 -3.75 -10.38 0.96
N ILE A 216 -3.26 -9.17 0.69
CA ILE A 216 -3.38 -8.03 1.59
C ILE A 216 -4.19 -6.98 0.84
N SER A 217 -5.23 -6.45 1.49
CA SER A 217 -5.97 -5.30 1.01
C SER A 217 -5.78 -4.15 1.98
N SER A 218 -4.96 -3.17 1.60
CA SER A 218 -4.88 -1.92 2.35
C SER A 218 -6.15 -1.12 2.10
N VAL A 219 -6.92 -0.85 3.16
CA VAL A 219 -8.21 -0.17 3.06
C VAL A 219 -8.11 1.31 3.38
N TRP A 220 -7.10 1.70 4.16
CA TRP A 220 -6.90 3.08 4.58
C TRP A 220 -5.47 3.35 5.04
N THR A 221 -4.97 4.56 4.78
CA THR A 221 -3.78 5.12 5.44
C THR A 221 -3.99 6.60 5.77
N GLU A 222 -3.50 7.05 6.93
CA GLU A 222 -3.56 8.46 7.34
C GLU A 222 -2.86 9.38 6.34
N LYS A 223 -1.70 8.94 5.83
CA LYS A 223 -0.96 9.66 4.80
C LYS A 223 -1.84 10.00 3.60
N GLN A 224 -2.63 9.04 3.12
CA GLN A 224 -3.51 9.26 1.98
C GLN A 224 -4.55 10.34 2.27
N PHE A 225 -5.10 10.37 3.49
CA PHE A 225 -6.05 11.40 3.88
C PHE A 225 -5.39 12.78 3.91
N LEU A 226 -4.21 12.89 4.53
CA LEU A 226 -3.46 14.16 4.59
C LEU A 226 -3.05 14.68 3.21
N ASP A 227 -2.73 13.78 2.28
CA ASP A 227 -2.39 14.14 0.90
C ASP A 227 -3.59 14.75 0.13
N GLN A 228 -4.83 14.67 0.65
CA GLN A 228 -5.98 15.37 0.06
C GLN A 228 -6.05 16.87 0.37
N PHE A 229 -5.32 17.34 1.40
CA PHE A 229 -5.37 18.73 1.86
C PHE A 229 -4.15 19.57 1.43
N LYS A 230 -3.19 18.98 0.71
CA LYS A 230 -1.95 19.63 0.26
C LYS A 230 -2.04 20.13 -1.17
#